data_AF-A0A0F0CGZ7-F1
#
_entry.id   AF-A0A0F0CGZ7-F1
#
_cell.length_a   1.000
_cell.length_b   1.000
_cell.length_c   1.000
_cell.angle_alpha   90.00
_cell.angle_beta   90.00
_cell.angle_gamma   90.00
#
_symmetry.space_group_name_H-M   'P 1'
#
loop_
_entity.id
_entity.type
_entity.pdbx_description
1 polymer ?
#
loop_
_entity_poly.entity_id
_entity_poly.type
_entity_poly.pdbx_seq_one_letter_code
_entity_poly.pdbx_strand_id
1 'polypeptide(L)' 'MIMTLHDIGFDTEAVETYIKLMLEGTLTESRRMGMLNAKRNNTLDEIHFRERQLERMDYLKHEIQKNRM' A
#
# COMPACT_ATOMS: atom_id res chain seq x y z
N MET A 1 -8.62 14.19 7.17
CA MET A 1 -9.28 12.89 6.90
C MET A 1 -9.24 12.55 5.42
N ILE A 2 -9.90 13.32 4.54
CA ILE A 2 -9.89 13.08 3.08
C ILE A 2 -8.46 13.10 2.51
N MET A 3 -7.67 14.13 2.82
CA MET A 3 -6.25 14.21 2.40
C MET A 3 -5.46 13.00 2.93
N THR A 4 -5.61 12.64 4.20
CA THR A 4 -4.95 11.47 4.80
C THR A 4 -5.30 10.17 4.09
N LEU A 5 -6.57 9.96 3.72
CA LEU A 5 -7.00 8.77 2.98
C LEU A 5 -6.37 8.73 1.59
N HIS A 6 -6.26 9.88 0.91
CA HIS A 6 -5.54 9.96 -0.36
C HIS A 6 -4.04 9.74 -0.21
N ASP A 7 -3.41 10.27 0.85
CA ASP A 7 -1.97 10.11 1.11
C ASP A 7 -1.60 8.65 1.38
N ILE A 8 -2.48 7.89 2.04
CA ILE A 8 -2.31 6.43 2.21
C ILE A 8 -2.73 5.62 0.97
N GLY A 9 -3.14 6.30 -0.10
CA GLY A 9 -3.41 5.73 -1.42
C GLY A 9 -4.84 5.24 -1.67
N PHE A 10 -5.84 5.69 -0.90
CA PHE A 10 -7.24 5.46 -1.30
C PHE A 10 -7.54 6.29 -2.55
N ASP A 11 -8.20 5.67 -3.52
CA ASP A 11 -8.80 6.40 -4.64
C ASP A 11 -10.06 7.16 -4.19
N THR A 12 -10.57 8.02 -5.06
CA THR A 12 -11.72 8.88 -4.79
C THR A 12 -12.97 8.07 -4.39
N GLU A 13 -13.21 6.92 -5.01
CA GLU A 13 -14.38 6.08 -4.74
C GLU A 13 -14.28 5.42 -3.35
N ALA A 14 -13.09 4.93 -2.99
CA ALA A 14 -12.81 4.36 -1.68
C ALA A 14 -12.87 5.43 -0.58
N VAL A 15 -12.40 6.65 -0.85
CA VAL A 15 -12.55 7.79 0.07
C VAL A 15 -14.02 8.12 0.30
N GLU A 16 -14.82 8.25 -0.76
CA GLU A 16 -16.26 8.51 -0.64
C GLU A 16 -16.97 7.42 0.17
N THR A 17 -16.65 6.16 -0.10
CA THR A 17 -17.20 5.01 0.62
C THR A 17 -16.83 5.07 2.10
N TYR A 18 -15.57 5.36 2.42
CA TYR A 18 -15.12 5.49 3.80
C TYR A 18 -15.85 6.62 4.53
N ILE A 19 -16.02 7.78 3.89
CA ILE A 19 -16.71 8.93 4.47
C ILE A 19 -18.21 8.63 4.70
N LYS A 20 -18.88 7.97 3.74
CA LYS A 20 -20.28 7.53 3.91
C LYS A 20 -20.43 6.62 5.14
N LEU A 21 -19.58 5.60 5.27
CA LEU A 21 -19.56 4.72 6.43
C LEU A 21 -19.29 5.50 7.72
N MET A 22 -18.36 6.46 7.70
CA MET A 22 -18.04 7.28 8.88
C MET A 22 -19.26 8.07 9.37
N LEU A 23 -20.08 8.59 8.47
CA LEU A 23 -21.29 9.34 8.79
C LEU A 23 -22.41 8.44 9.37
N GLU A 24 -22.43 7.15 9.01
CA GLU A 24 -23.34 6.15 9.60
C GLU A 24 -22.98 5.77 11.05
N GLY A 25 -21.83 6.22 11.55
CA GLY A 25 -21.44 6.12 12.96
C GLY A 25 -20.80 4.79 13.36
N THR A 26 -21.01 4.38 14.61
CA THR A 26 -20.26 3.27 15.25
C THR A 26 -20.56 1.90 14.64
N LEU A 27 -21.74 1.72 14.04
CA LEU A 27 -22.15 0.45 13.39
C LEU A 27 -21.23 0.05 12.23
N THR A 28 -20.49 0.99 11.64
CA THR A 28 -19.63 0.76 10.49
C THR A 28 -18.14 0.71 10.83
N GLU A 29 -17.76 0.82 12.11
CA GLU A 29 -16.35 0.83 12.52
C GLU A 29 -15.59 -0.40 12.04
N SER A 30 -16.20 -1.59 12.15
CA SER A 30 -15.62 -2.83 11.65
C SER A 30 -15.37 -2.79 10.14
N ARG A 31 -16.29 -2.18 9.37
CA ARG A 31 -16.13 -2.03 7.92
C ARG A 31 -15.01 -1.05 7.58
N ARG A 32 -14.95 0.11 8.26
CA ARG A 32 -13.87 1.09 8.10
C ARG A 32 -12.50 0.49 8.46
N MET A 33 -12.43 -0.31 9.52
CA MET A 33 -11.22 -1.05 9.89
C MET A 33 -10.83 -2.09 8.84
N GLY A 34 -11.82 -2.80 8.27
CA GLY A 34 -11.61 -3.73 7.16
C GLY A 34 -10.96 -3.05 5.95
N MET A 35 -11.45 -1.87 5.55
CA MET A 35 -10.88 -1.10 4.44
C MET A 35 -9.42 -0.70 4.71
N LEU A 36 -9.11 -0.23 5.93
CA LEU A 36 -7.75 0.15 6.31
C LEU A 36 -6.80 -1.06 6.32
N ASN A 37 -7.24 -2.20 6.85
CA ASN A 37 -6.45 -3.43 6.88
C ASN A 37 -6.18 -3.96 5.47
N ALA A 38 -7.18 -3.94 4.59
CA ALA A 38 -7.01 -4.33 3.19
C ALA A 38 -5.99 -3.43 2.49
N LYS A 39 -6.09 -2.11 2.67
CA LYS A 39 -5.11 -1.17 2.09
C LYS A 39 -3.71 -1.43 2.63
N ARG A 40 -3.57 -1.62 3.94
CA ARG A 40 -2.28 -1.92 4.59
C ARG A 40 -1.63 -3.18 4.00
N ASN A 41 -2.41 -4.25 3.82
CA ASN A 41 -1.88 -5.51 3.29
C ASN A 41 -1.44 -5.35 1.83
N ASN A 42 -2.25 -4.68 0.99
CA ASN A 42 -1.87 -4.41 -0.41
C ASN A 42 -0.60 -3.56 -0.51
N THR A 43 -0.46 -2.53 0.34
CA THR A 43 0.76 -1.72 0.40
C THR A 43 1.97 -2.55 0.84
N LEU A 44 1.81 -3.46 1.81
CA LEU A 44 2.88 -4.35 2.25
C LEU A 44 3.31 -5.32 1.13
N ASP A 45 2.36 -5.87 0.37
CA ASP A 45 2.65 -6.73 -0.78
C ASP A 45 3.43 -5.97 -1.87
N GLU A 46 3.09 -4.71 -2.11
CA GLU A 46 3.82 -3.85 -3.03
C GLU A 46 5.25 -3.55 -2.56
N ILE A 47 5.43 -3.28 -1.25
CA ILE A 47 6.76 -3.10 -0.65
C ILE A 47 7.59 -4.37 -0.86
N HIS A 48 7.06 -5.55 -0.50
CA HIS A 48 7.75 -6.81 -0.68
C HIS A 48 8.06 -7.12 -2.15
N PHE A 49 7.21 -6.69 -3.07
CA PHE A 49 7.49 -6.80 -4.50
C PHE A 49 8.67 -5.92 -4.92
N ARG A 50 8.68 -4.65 -4.50
CA ARG A 50 9.75 -3.69 -4.79
C ARG A 50 11.08 -4.11 -4.16
N GLU A 51 11.07 -4.66 -2.94
CA GLU A 51 12.25 -5.24 -2.27
C GLU A 51 12.88 -6.34 -3.15
N ARG A 52 12.08 -7.31 -3.61
CA ARG A 52 12.56 -8.38 -4.51
C ARG A 52 13.10 -7.85 -5.83
N GLN A 53 12.55 -6.76 -6.35
CA GLN A 53 13.08 -6.12 -7.55
C GLN A 53 14.47 -5.51 -7.31
N LEU A 54 14.65 -4.84 -6.17
CA LEU A 54 15.94 -4.27 -5.77
C LEU A 54 17.02 -5.36 -5.59
N GLU A 55 16.68 -6.46 -4.94
CA GLU A 55 17.59 -7.61 -4.79
C GLU A 55 18.10 -8.13 -6.14
N ARG A 56 17.20 -8.23 -7.14
CA ARG A 56 17.58 -8.65 -8.50
C ARG A 56 18.48 -7.62 -9.18
N MET A 57 18.23 -6.34 -8.99
CA MET A 57 19.08 -5.28 -9.54
C MET A 57 20.48 -5.31 -8.93
N ASP A 58 20.59 -5.51 -7.62
CA ASP A 58 21.87 -5.62 -6.94
C ASP A 58 22.63 -6.88 -7.34
N TYR A 59 21.93 -8.01 -7.53
CA TYR A 59 22.53 -9.20 -8.14
C TYR A 59 23.13 -8.90 -9.52
N LEU A 60 22.37 -8.26 -10.42
CA LEU A 60 22.87 -7.92 -11.76
C LEU A 60 24.07 -6.97 -11.70
N LYS A 61 24.06 -5.98 -10.79
CA LYS A 61 25.21 -5.08 -10.57
C LYS A 61 26.44 -5.87 -10.11
N HIS A 62 26.27 -6.80 -9.18
CA HIS A 62 27.35 -7.65 -8.69
C HIS A 62 27.96 -8.49 -9.81
N GLU A 63 27.15 -9.13 -10.66
CA GLU A 63 27.65 -9.93 -11.79
C GLU A 63 28.46 -9.08 -12.79
N ILE A 64 28.02 -7.84 -13.07
CA ILE A 64 28.79 -6.91 -13.93
C ILE A 64 30.13 -6.54 -13.30
N GLN A 65 30.17 -6.30 -11.99
CA GLN A 65 31.40 -5.94 -11.28
C GLN A 65 32.37 -7.12 -11.18
N LYS A 66 31.87 -8.34 -10.96
CA LYS A 66 32.68 -9.56 -10.89
C LYS A 66 33.38 -9.87 -12.22
N ASN A 67 32.70 -9.64 -13.34
CA ASN A 67 33.27 -9.84 -14.68
C ASN A 67 34.32 -8.77 -15.10
N ARG A 68 34.59 -7.77 -14.26
CA ARG A 68 35.65 -6.76 -14.48
C ARG A 68 36.97 -7.10 -13.77
N MET A 69 37.00 -8.15 -12.95
CA MET A 69 38.22 -8.72 -12.37
C MET A 69 38.71 -9.89 -13.21
#